data_AF-A0A534G5T1-F1
#
_entry.id   AF-A0A534G5T1-F1
#
_cell.length_a   1.000
_cell.length_b   1.000
_cell.length_c   1.000
_cell.angle_alpha   90.00
_cell.angle_beta   90.00
_cell.angle_gamma   90.00
#
_symmetry.space_group_name_H-M   'P 1'
#
loop_
_entity.id
_entity.type
_entity.pdbx_description
1 polymer ?
#
loop_
_entity_poly.entity_id
_entity_poly.type
_entity_poly.pdbx_seq_one_letter_code
_entity_poly.pdbx_strand_id
1 'polypeptide(L)'
;MAVSLEARVPFLDHRLVEYSWRLPMHAKVRARRTKLPLRQILYRYVPPQLVDRPKMGFGVPIHQWLTGPLREWADSLLNVRRMYEDGFLDPARVLSAWEEFKSGKRRWHAQIWDVLMFQAWWEHNRESPVAVPTETIRSWPGFRGAQP
;
A
#
# COMPACT_ATOMS: atom_id res chain seq x y z
N MET A 1 0.05 -16.76 -6.85
CA MET A 1 0.15 -18.24 -6.91
C MET A 1 -0.81 -18.96 -5.94
N ALA A 2 -1.84 -18.29 -5.39
CA ALA A 2 -2.82 -18.95 -4.51
C ALA A 2 -3.89 -19.77 -5.25
N VAL A 3 -4.00 -19.64 -6.58
CA VAL A 3 -5.08 -20.23 -7.40
C VAL A 3 -4.59 -20.85 -8.71
N SER A 4 -3.36 -21.39 -8.76
CA SER A 4 -2.79 -22.04 -9.96
C SER A 4 -2.77 -21.21 -11.26
N LEU A 5 -2.87 -19.88 -11.16
CA LEU A 5 -2.72 -18.95 -12.28
C LEU A 5 -1.31 -18.35 -12.32
N GLU A 6 -0.73 -18.34 -13.52
CA GLU A 6 0.54 -17.68 -13.81
C GLU A 6 0.29 -16.23 -14.27
N ALA A 7 0.84 -15.26 -13.55
CA ALA A 7 0.81 -13.86 -13.95
C ALA A 7 2.09 -13.51 -14.74
N ARG A 8 1.93 -13.02 -15.98
CA ARG A 8 3.04 -12.47 -16.77
C ARG A 8 2.99 -10.96 -16.78
N VAL A 9 4.16 -10.33 -16.70
CA VAL A 9 4.29 -8.85 -16.66
C VAL A 9 5.18 -8.38 -17.83
N PRO A 10 4.66 -8.31 -19.07
CA PRO A 10 5.49 -8.07 -20.27
C PRO A 10 6.26 -6.74 -20.25
N PHE A 11 5.75 -5.72 -19.55
CA PHE A 11 6.45 -4.44 -19.41
C PHE A 11 7.76 -4.53 -18.60
N LEU A 12 7.98 -5.63 -17.87
CA LEU A 12 9.21 -5.89 -17.12
C LEU A 12 10.17 -6.83 -17.86
N ASP A 13 9.94 -7.10 -19.14
CA ASP A 13 10.92 -7.81 -19.96
C ASP A 13 12.26 -7.04 -19.97
N HIS A 14 13.36 -7.74 -19.69
CA HIS A 14 14.68 -7.13 -19.54
C HIS A 14 15.12 -6.36 -20.80
N ARG A 15 14.79 -6.85 -22.00
CA ARG A 15 15.14 -6.19 -23.26
C ARG A 15 14.40 -4.87 -23.42
N LEU A 16 13.13 -4.84 -23.02
CA LEU A 16 12.32 -3.63 -23.02
C LEU A 16 12.83 -2.61 -21.99
N VAL A 17 13.18 -3.07 -20.79
CA VAL A 17 13.74 -2.24 -19.72
C VAL A 17 15.07 -1.64 -20.15
N GLU A 18 16.01 -2.46 -20.65
CA GLU A 18 17.32 -2.02 -21.13
C GLU A 18 17.20 -0.98 -22.26
N TYR A 19 16.33 -1.23 -23.24
CA TYR A 19 16.07 -0.28 -24.31
C TYR A 19 15.50 1.04 -23.78
N SER A 20 14.49 0.97 -22.91
CA SER A 20 13.83 2.15 -22.31
C SER A 20 14.79 2.98 -21.46
N TRP A 21 15.80 2.33 -20.86
CA TRP A 21 16.83 2.96 -20.06
C TRP A 21 17.79 3.81 -20.91
N ARG A 22 18.10 3.36 -22.13
CA ARG A 22 18.98 4.07 -23.08
C ARG A 22 18.29 5.29 -23.73
N LEU A 23 16.97 5.40 -23.68
CA LEU A 23 16.25 6.52 -24.27
C LEU A 23 16.47 7.84 -23.50
N PRO A 24 16.72 8.95 -24.20
CA PRO A 24 16.85 10.26 -23.56
C PRO A 24 15.51 10.67 -22.91
N MET A 25 15.58 11.45 -21.84
CA MET A 25 14.38 11.81 -21.07
C MET A 25 13.32 12.55 -21.90
N HIS A 26 13.73 13.41 -22.84
CA HIS A 26 12.81 14.14 -23.72
C HIS A 26 12.03 13.23 -24.68
N ALA A 27 12.53 12.02 -24.96
CA ALA A 27 11.80 11.02 -25.75
C ALA A 27 10.73 10.30 -24.92
N LYS A 28 10.84 10.31 -23.59
CA LYS A 28 9.90 9.67 -22.65
C LYS A 28 8.83 10.65 -22.15
N VAL A 29 9.20 11.91 -21.95
CA VAL A 29 8.36 12.97 -21.37
C VAL A 29 8.56 14.30 -22.12
N ARG A 30 7.46 14.96 -22.50
CA ARG A 30 7.46 16.30 -23.12
C ARG A 30 6.22 17.08 -22.73
N ALA A 31 6.39 18.35 -22.33
CA ALA A 31 5.29 19.28 -22.03
C ALA A 31 4.15 18.64 -21.19
N ARG A 32 4.51 18.02 -20.07
CA ARG A 32 3.61 17.27 -19.14
C ARG A 32 2.99 15.98 -19.68
N ARG A 33 3.26 15.58 -20.91
CA ARG A 33 2.86 14.26 -21.44
C ARG A 33 3.96 13.24 -21.16
N THR A 34 3.58 12.14 -20.49
CA THR A 34 4.45 11.00 -20.20
C THR A 34 4.15 9.83 -21.14
N LYS A 35 5.01 8.81 -21.12
CA LYS A 35 4.83 7.55 -21.85
C LYS A 35 4.71 7.77 -23.37
N LEU A 36 5.44 8.74 -23.93
CA LEU A 36 5.28 9.14 -25.33
C LEU A 36 5.44 7.98 -26.34
N PRO A 37 6.48 7.13 -26.26
CA PRO A 37 6.64 6.03 -27.21
C PRO A 37 5.49 5.02 -27.10
N LEU A 38 5.07 4.70 -25.87
CA LEU A 38 3.95 3.80 -25.62
C LEU A 38 2.64 4.37 -26.17
N ARG A 39 2.37 5.68 -25.99
CA ARG A 39 1.17 6.33 -26.55
C ARG A 39 1.18 6.27 -28.08
N GLN A 40 2.32 6.57 -28.71
CA GLN A 40 2.49 6.48 -30.17
C GLN A 40 2.20 5.08 -30.72
N ILE A 41 2.63 4.03 -30.01
CA ILE A 41 2.31 2.65 -30.35
C ILE A 41 0.81 2.40 -30.17
N LEU A 42 0.23 2.78 -29.02
CA LEU A 42 -1.16 2.51 -28.70
C LEU A 42 -2.16 3.20 -29.63
N TYR A 43 -1.87 4.39 -30.16
CA TYR A 43 -2.73 5.05 -31.15
C TYR A 43 -2.93 4.22 -32.44
N ARG A 44 -2.07 3.22 -32.69
CA ARG A 44 -2.22 2.30 -33.83
C ARG A 44 -3.20 1.16 -33.56
N TYR A 45 -3.51 0.87 -32.28
CA TYR A 45 -4.24 -0.33 -31.88
C TYR A 45 -5.56 -0.04 -31.14
N VAL A 46 -5.69 1.12 -30.50
CA VAL A 46 -6.88 1.47 -29.72
C VAL A 46 -7.33 2.91 -29.98
N PRO A 47 -8.62 3.24 -29.76
CA PRO A 47 -9.13 4.59 -29.95
C PRO A 47 -8.34 5.64 -29.14
N PRO A 48 -8.05 6.83 -29.70
CA PRO A 48 -7.29 7.87 -29.00
C PRO A 48 -7.86 8.25 -27.63
N GLN A 49 -9.18 8.20 -27.48
CA GLN A 49 -9.88 8.51 -26.23
C GLN A 49 -9.59 7.52 -25.09
N LEU A 50 -9.06 6.33 -25.39
CA LEU A 50 -8.55 5.39 -24.37
C LEU A 50 -7.11 5.72 -23.96
N VAL A 51 -6.29 6.20 -24.89
CA VAL A 51 -4.88 6.55 -24.67
C VAL A 51 -4.72 7.88 -23.97
N ASP A 52 -5.62 8.83 -24.24
CA ASP A 52 -5.55 10.21 -23.77
C ASP A 52 -6.14 10.45 -22.39
N ARG A 53 -6.68 9.40 -21.74
CA ARG A 53 -7.24 9.48 -20.40
C ARG A 53 -6.16 9.90 -19.37
N PRO A 54 -6.54 10.66 -18.33
CA PRO A 54 -5.67 10.89 -17.18
C PRO A 54 -5.17 9.57 -16.59
N LYS A 55 -3.95 9.57 -16.03
CA LYS A 55 -3.42 8.41 -15.32
C LYS A 55 -4.33 8.13 -14.12
N MET A 56 -5.00 6.99 -14.15
CA MET A 56 -5.71 6.46 -12.99
C MET A 56 -4.78 5.51 -12.24
N GLY A 57 -4.72 5.66 -10.92
CA GLY A 57 -4.12 4.64 -10.07
C GLY A 57 -5.03 3.41 -9.98
N PHE A 58 -4.50 2.32 -9.45
CA PHE A 58 -5.32 1.20 -8.99
C PHE A 58 -5.81 1.54 -7.57
N GLY A 59 -6.86 2.34 -7.51
CA GLY A 59 -7.48 2.72 -6.24
C GLY A 59 -8.24 1.53 -5.67
N VAL A 60 -7.86 1.11 -4.47
CA VAL A 60 -8.62 0.13 -3.70
C VAL A 60 -9.86 0.84 -3.12
N PRO A 61 -11.07 0.26 -3.18
CA PRO A 61 -12.29 0.92 -2.74
C PRO A 61 -12.46 0.88 -1.20
N ILE A 62 -11.44 1.37 -0.48
CA ILE A 62 -11.35 1.31 0.99
C ILE A 62 -12.60 1.90 1.65
N HIS A 63 -13.10 3.04 1.16
CA HIS A 63 -14.32 3.63 1.72
C HIS A 63 -15.51 2.67 1.64
N GLN A 64 -15.74 2.03 0.49
CA GLN A 64 -16.85 1.08 0.31
C GLN A 64 -16.68 -0.18 1.16
N TRP A 65 -15.44 -0.63 1.36
CA TRP A 65 -15.17 -1.76 2.24
C TRP A 65 -15.45 -1.43 3.70
N LEU A 66 -14.93 -0.31 4.19
CA LEU A 66 -15.05 0.10 5.59
C LEU A 66 -16.47 0.60 5.95
N THR A 67 -17.28 1.04 4.99
CA THR A 67 -18.71 1.33 5.21
C THR A 67 -19.62 0.14 4.95
N GLY A 68 -19.09 -0.95 4.38
CA GLY A 68 -19.83 -2.16 4.04
C GLY A 68 -19.19 -3.41 4.65
N PRO A 69 -18.68 -4.36 3.84
CA PRO A 69 -18.35 -5.71 4.29
C PRO A 69 -17.25 -5.80 5.35
N LEU A 70 -16.36 -4.79 5.44
CA LEU A 70 -15.26 -4.77 6.42
C LEU A 70 -15.55 -3.88 7.63
N ARG A 71 -16.78 -3.36 7.77
CA ARG A 71 -17.11 -2.45 8.87
C ARG A 71 -16.93 -3.12 10.24
N GLU A 72 -17.51 -4.30 10.43
CA GLU A 72 -17.45 -5.02 11.71
C GLU A 72 -16.01 -5.41 12.07
N TRP A 73 -15.23 -5.83 11.07
CA TRP A 73 -13.80 -6.10 11.24
C TRP A 73 -13.01 -4.84 11.63
N ALA A 74 -13.34 -3.68 11.06
CA ALA A 74 -12.71 -2.43 11.46
C ALA A 74 -13.12 -2.03 12.89
N ASP A 75 -14.41 -2.15 13.24
CA ASP A 75 -14.91 -1.86 14.58
C ASP A 75 -14.25 -2.77 15.64
N SER A 76 -13.97 -4.04 15.33
CA SER A 76 -13.31 -4.96 16.27
C SER A 76 -11.84 -4.61 16.52
N LEU A 77 -11.12 -4.12 15.50
CA LEU A 77 -9.73 -3.69 15.61
C LEU A 77 -9.57 -2.35 16.34
N LEU A 78 -10.56 -1.45 16.25
CA LEU A 78 -10.54 -0.15 16.91
C LEU A 78 -11.01 -0.20 18.37
N ASN A 79 -10.58 -1.22 19.11
CA ASN A 79 -10.93 -1.38 20.51
C ASN A 79 -10.16 -0.38 21.40
N VAL A 80 -10.89 0.50 22.09
CA VAL A 80 -10.32 1.57 22.92
C VAL A 80 -9.36 1.06 23.98
N ARG A 81 -9.75 0.02 24.70
CA ARG A 81 -8.95 -0.55 25.79
C ARG A 81 -7.64 -1.11 25.26
N ARG A 82 -7.68 -1.87 24.16
CA ARG A 82 -6.47 -2.41 23.50
C ARG A 82 -5.55 -1.30 23.04
N MET A 83 -6.08 -0.28 22.35
CA MET A 83 -5.28 0.86 21.89
C MET A 83 -4.59 1.60 23.04
N TYR A 84 -5.26 1.73 24.20
CA TYR A 84 -4.64 2.28 25.41
C TYR A 84 -3.54 1.38 25.98
N GLU A 85 -3.77 0.07 26.06
CA GLU A 85 -2.81 -0.91 26.59
C GLU A 85 -1.56 -1.03 25.68
N ASP A 86 -1.74 -0.89 24.36
CA ASP A 86 -0.66 -0.91 23.37
C ASP A 86 0.23 0.33 23.43
N GLY A 87 -0.34 1.50 23.74
CA GLY A 87 0.39 2.74 23.96
C GLY A 87 0.96 3.43 22.71
N PHE A 88 0.69 2.93 21.50
CA PHE A 88 1.22 3.51 20.25
C PHE A 88 0.36 4.59 19.61
N LEU A 89 -0.96 4.54 19.83
CA LEU A 89 -1.94 5.40 19.17
C LEU A 89 -2.74 6.18 20.20
N ASP A 90 -3.15 7.40 19.86
CA ASP A 90 -4.10 8.19 20.65
C ASP A 90 -5.53 7.66 20.38
N PRO A 91 -6.17 6.93 21.31
CA PRO A 91 -7.44 6.29 21.06
C PRO A 91 -8.56 7.32 20.80
N ALA A 92 -8.51 8.47 21.47
CA ALA A 92 -9.53 9.51 21.32
C ALA A 92 -9.53 10.10 19.90
N ARG A 93 -8.33 10.38 19.35
CA ARG A 93 -8.20 10.87 17.96
C ARG A 93 -8.63 9.83 16.94
N VAL A 94 -8.24 8.58 17.13
CA VAL A 94 -8.60 7.48 16.21
C VAL A 94 -10.11 7.28 16.17
N LEU A 95 -10.76 7.20 17.33
CA LEU A 95 -12.22 7.04 17.41
C LEU A 95 -12.95 8.24 16.82
N SER A 96 -12.48 9.46 17.10
CA SER A 96 -13.06 10.66 16.51
C SER A 96 -12.99 10.63 14.98
N ALA A 97 -11.82 10.27 14.41
CA ALA A 97 -11.68 10.12 12.96
C ALA A 97 -12.57 9.00 12.40
N TRP A 98 -12.74 7.90 13.14
CA TRP A 98 -13.62 6.80 12.77
C TRP A 98 -15.10 7.21 12.73
N GLU A 99 -15.58 7.95 13.72
CA GLU A 99 -16.95 8.48 13.71
C GLU A 99 -17.17 9.52 12.60
N GLU A 100 -16.21 10.40 12.36
CA GLU A 100 -16.27 11.36 11.25
C GLU A 100 -16.25 10.68 9.88
N PHE A 101 -15.59 9.52 9.76
CA PHE A 101 -15.63 8.69 8.57
C PHE A 101 -16.98 8.00 8.38
N LYS A 102 -17.50 7.34 9.42
CA LYS A 102 -18.78 6.62 9.37
C LYS A 102 -19.95 7.55 9.06
N SER A 103 -19.92 8.76 9.64
CA SER A 103 -20.93 9.80 9.37
C SER A 103 -20.79 10.47 8.00
N GLY A 104 -19.70 10.19 7.26
CA GLY A 104 -19.41 10.85 5.98
C GLY A 104 -18.98 12.31 6.10
N LYS A 105 -18.79 12.83 7.33
CA LYS A 105 -18.39 14.21 7.61
C LYS A 105 -17.00 14.53 7.05
N ARG A 106 -16.08 13.56 7.06
CA ARG A 106 -14.73 13.70 6.50
C ARG A 106 -14.25 12.44 5.79
N ARG A 107 -13.33 12.64 4.84
CA ARG A 107 -12.67 11.56 4.10
C ARG A 107 -11.41 11.10 4.84
N TRP A 108 -11.58 10.18 5.78
CA TRP A 108 -10.48 9.59 6.57
C TRP A 108 -10.05 8.18 6.13
N HIS A 109 -10.57 7.65 5.01
CA HIS A 109 -10.39 6.25 4.61
C HIS A 109 -8.93 5.81 4.54
N ALA A 110 -8.01 6.66 4.05
CA ALA A 110 -6.60 6.30 3.96
C ALA A 110 -5.95 6.19 5.35
N GLN A 111 -6.18 7.19 6.21
CA GLN A 111 -5.59 7.25 7.56
C GLN A 111 -6.15 6.14 8.46
N ILE A 112 -7.47 5.90 8.39
CA ILE A 112 -8.09 4.79 9.12
C ILE A 112 -7.53 3.46 8.63
N TRP A 113 -7.35 3.30 7.31
CA TRP A 113 -6.77 2.07 6.78
C TRP A 113 -5.36 1.81 7.31
N ASP A 114 -4.51 2.85 7.39
CA ASP A 114 -3.16 2.72 7.98
C ASP A 114 -3.24 2.25 9.45
N VAL A 115 -4.16 2.82 10.24
CA VAL A 115 -4.40 2.41 11.64
C VAL A 115 -4.89 0.96 11.71
N LEU A 116 -5.83 0.56 10.86
CA LEU A 116 -6.37 -0.80 10.83
C LEU A 116 -5.30 -1.82 10.43
N MET A 117 -4.46 -1.50 9.43
CA MET A 117 -3.33 -2.37 9.05
C MET A 117 -2.33 -2.51 10.20
N PHE A 118 -2.02 -1.42 10.90
CA PHE A 118 -1.17 -1.47 12.08
C PHE A 118 -1.76 -2.35 13.18
N GLN A 119 -3.02 -2.14 13.55
CA GLN A 119 -3.73 -2.93 14.56
C GLN A 119 -3.78 -4.42 14.20
N ALA A 120 -4.15 -4.74 12.95
CA ALA A 120 -4.20 -6.13 12.48
C ALA A 120 -2.82 -6.81 12.49
N TRP A 121 -1.78 -6.08 12.07
CA TRP A 121 -0.41 -6.59 12.14
C TRP A 121 0.03 -6.81 13.58
N TRP A 122 -0.25 -5.86 14.48
CA TRP A 122 0.14 -5.94 15.88
C TRP A 122 -0.54 -7.11 16.59
N GLU A 123 -1.86 -7.28 16.42
CA GLU A 123 -2.62 -8.42 16.94
C GLU A 123 -2.02 -9.75 16.49
N HIS A 124 -1.75 -9.91 15.19
CA HIS A 124 -1.16 -11.13 14.64
C HIS A 124 0.22 -11.46 15.25
N ASN A 125 1.08 -10.46 15.46
CA ASN A 125 2.44 -10.66 15.97
C ASN A 125 2.52 -10.77 17.49
N ARG A 126 1.48 -10.31 18.22
CA ARG A 126 1.37 -10.54 19.67
C ARG A 126 1.04 -11.99 20.00
N GLU A 127 0.16 -12.60 19.20
CA GLU A 127 -0.28 -13.99 19.40
C GLU A 127 0.73 -15.01 18.84
N SER A 128 1.55 -14.60 17.87
CA SER A 128 2.65 -15.39 17.31
C SER A 128 3.94 -14.58 17.37
N PRO A 129 4.66 -14.59 18.52
CA PRO A 129 5.93 -13.90 18.60
C PRO A 129 6.86 -14.46 17.55
N VAL A 130 7.25 -13.62 16.58
CA VAL A 130 8.30 -13.98 15.62
C VAL A 130 9.54 -14.27 16.44
N ALA A 131 9.96 -15.53 16.49
CA ALA A 131 11.20 -15.91 17.11
C ALA A 131 12.32 -15.19 16.37
N VAL A 132 12.86 -14.13 16.96
CA VAL A 132 14.05 -13.47 16.43
C VAL A 132 15.21 -14.40 16.73
N PRO A 133 15.86 -15.02 15.73
CA PRO A 133 16.98 -15.91 15.99
C PRO A 133 18.07 -15.08 16.66
N THR A 134 18.39 -15.38 17.92
CA THR A 134 19.34 -14.60 18.71
C THR A 134 20.74 -14.63 18.08
N GLU A 135 21.05 -15.66 17.29
CA GLU A 135 22.27 -15.73 16.49
C GLU A 135 22.40 -14.62 15.45
N THR A 136 21.30 -14.23 14.77
CA THR A 136 21.33 -13.23 13.69
C THR A 136 21.64 -11.81 14.21
N ILE A 137 21.22 -11.49 15.44
CA ILE A 137 21.53 -10.20 16.08
C ILE A 137 22.99 -10.17 16.53
N ARG A 138 23.49 -11.27 17.11
CA ARG A 138 24.87 -11.36 17.60
C ARG A 138 25.91 -11.38 16.47
N SER A 139 25.55 -11.89 15.29
CA SER A 139 26.41 -11.88 14.10
C SER A 139 26.36 -10.56 13.32
N TRP A 140 25.57 -9.57 13.74
CA TRP A 140 25.44 -8.31 13.02
C TRP A 140 26.68 -7.43 13.26
N PRO A 141 27.40 -6.95 12.21
CA PRO A 141 28.67 -6.24 12.37
C PRO A 141 28.62 -4.98 13.27
N GLY A 142 27.42 -4.42 13.45
CA GLY A 142 27.18 -3.24 14.30
C GLY A 142 26.69 -3.55 15.72
N PHE A 143 26.49 -4.82 16.10
CA PHE A 143 25.97 -5.18 17.41
C PHE A 143 27.07 -5.14 18.47
N ARG A 144 27.18 -4.00 19.17
CA ARG A 144 27.95 -3.90 20.42
C ARG A 144 27.03 -4.31 21.57
N GLY A 145 27.10 -5.58 21.95
CA GLY A 145 26.38 -6.07 23.12
C GLY A 145 26.69 -5.21 24.34
N ALA A 146 25.66 -4.75 25.05
CA ALA A 146 25.83 -4.21 26.39
C ALA A 146 26.35 -5.36 27.27
N GLN A 147 27.64 -5.30 27.62
CA GLN A 147 28.16 -6.12 28.70
C GLN A 147 27.64 -5.55 30.04
N PRO A 148 27.38 -6.42 31.03
CA PRO A 148 26.70 -6.06 32.27
C PRO A 148 27.41 -4.98 33.09
#